data_AF-A0A5N5RJ58-F1
#
_entry.id   AF-A0A5N5RJ58-F1
#
_cell.length_a   1.000
_cell.length_b   1.000
_cell.length_c   1.000
_cell.angle_alpha   90.00
_cell.angle_beta   90.00
_cell.angle_gamma   90.00
#
_symmetry.space_group_name_H-M   'P 1'
#
loop_
_entity.id
_entity.type
_entity.pdbx_description
1 polymer ?
#
loop_
_entity_poly.entity_id
_entity_poly.type
_entity_poly.pdbx_seq_one_letter_code
_entity_poly.pdbx_strand_id
1 'polypeptide(L)'
;MARISTDAQGIVAVGDLGAMVGSDSGVGAGVGETTGGAADRRAAADGGTDENGSVVHNDATHNDATHGDADARGASGMIAAFWQVRDPGNAGTVIRVADAAGCRAVVFVDDCVDMFNPKVIRATAGSLFHLPVLTMRTDEFFDWAKNGDRPVIAADVHGTELRRPESLPDVLAAWAQPEGIEREPSPVVLFGNEARGLADDVLARVGRIVSIPIYGRAESLNLATSASAMLMSMAMAAHRAGRHAA
;
A
#
# COMPACT_ATOMS: atom_id res chain seq x y z
N MET A 1 1.03 39.03 23.52
CA MET A 1 1.21 37.81 24.32
C MET A 1 0.27 36.74 23.77
N ALA A 2 0.78 35.86 22.91
CA ALA A 2 0.27 34.52 22.59
C ALA A 2 1.11 33.99 21.42
N ARG A 3 1.95 32.98 21.68
CA ARG A 3 2.69 32.22 20.67
C ARG A 3 1.69 31.23 20.05
N ILE A 4 1.53 31.27 18.74
CA ILE A 4 0.85 30.20 17.99
C ILE A 4 1.96 29.38 17.34
N SER A 5 2.02 28.12 17.74
CA SER A 5 2.92 27.10 17.22
C SER A 5 2.59 26.82 15.77
N THR A 6 3.58 26.99 14.91
CA THR A 6 3.69 26.40 13.58
C THR A 6 3.72 24.88 13.73
N ASP A 7 2.85 24.17 13.02
CA ASP A 7 3.14 22.91 12.31
C ASP A 7 1.84 22.13 11.99
N ALA A 8 1.28 22.44 10.82
CA ALA A 8 0.49 21.52 10.00
C ALA A 8 0.15 22.23 8.68
N GLN A 9 1.13 22.42 7.79
CA GLN A 9 0.83 22.75 6.40
C GLN A 9 0.69 21.44 5.61
N GLY A 10 -0.52 20.88 5.62
CA GLY A 10 -0.97 19.98 4.58
C GLY A 10 -1.08 20.77 3.28
N ILE A 11 -0.25 20.40 2.30
CA ILE A 11 -0.32 20.92 0.93
C ILE A 11 -1.70 20.59 0.37
N VAL A 12 -2.56 21.60 0.27
CA VAL A 12 -3.71 21.61 -0.63
C VAL A 12 -3.19 22.23 -1.92
N ALA A 13 -2.93 21.41 -2.94
CA ALA A 13 -2.63 21.91 -4.27
C ALA A 13 -3.95 22.38 -4.92
N VAL A 14 -4.29 23.65 -4.75
CA VAL A 14 -5.16 24.37 -5.71
C VAL A 14 -4.22 25.14 -6.63
N GLY A 15 -4.05 24.64 -7.86
CA GLY A 15 -3.23 25.28 -8.88
C GLY A 15 -4.07 25.54 -10.13
N ASP A 16 -4.44 26.79 -10.31
CA ASP A 16 -5.03 27.37 -11.51
C ASP A 16 -4.08 27.23 -12.71
N LEU A 17 -4.60 26.80 -13.86
CA LEU A 17 -3.80 26.47 -15.05
C LEU A 17 -3.62 27.72 -15.93
N GLY A 18 -2.70 28.59 -15.52
CA GLY A 18 -2.23 29.73 -16.31
C GLY A 18 -0.94 29.40 -17.06
N ALA A 19 -1.00 29.44 -18.39
CA ALA A 19 0.06 29.17 -19.35
C ALA A 19 1.44 29.78 -19.02
N MET A 20 2.54 29.10 -19.40
CA MET A 20 3.70 29.67 -20.10
C MET A 20 4.67 28.56 -20.58
N VAL A 21 4.78 28.41 -21.90
CA VAL A 21 5.92 27.76 -22.57
C VAL A 21 6.76 28.89 -23.16
N GLY A 22 8.03 28.95 -22.77
CA GLY A 22 9.03 29.87 -23.29
C GLY A 22 10.40 29.20 -23.23
N SER A 23 11.01 29.11 -24.40
CA SER A 23 12.17 28.33 -24.77
C SER A 23 13.52 28.94 -24.39
N ASP A 24 14.50 28.05 -24.25
CA ASP A 24 15.80 28.06 -24.92
C ASP A 24 17.10 28.28 -24.10
N SER A 25 18.05 27.39 -24.44
CA SER A 25 19.52 27.44 -24.50
C SER A 25 20.40 28.02 -23.39
N GLY A 26 21.49 27.29 -23.08
CA GLY A 26 22.64 27.85 -22.35
C GLY A 26 23.66 26.83 -21.82
N VAL A 27 24.73 26.61 -22.59
CA VAL A 27 25.90 25.74 -22.34
C VAL A 27 26.82 26.28 -21.23
N GLY A 28 27.51 25.41 -20.49
CA GLY A 28 28.67 25.81 -19.67
C GLY A 28 29.40 24.65 -18.99
N ALA A 29 30.58 24.31 -19.50
CA ALA A 29 31.51 23.31 -18.97
C ALA A 29 32.31 23.82 -17.75
N GLY A 30 32.82 22.90 -16.93
CA GLY A 30 33.78 23.20 -15.87
C GLY A 30 34.37 21.93 -15.23
N VAL A 31 35.60 21.61 -15.61
CA VAL A 31 36.47 20.53 -15.09
C VAL A 31 37.11 20.96 -13.77
N GLY A 32 37.29 20.03 -12.83
CA GLY A 32 38.08 20.23 -11.61
C GLY A 32 38.38 18.91 -10.91
N GLU A 33 39.60 18.43 -11.09
CA GLU A 33 40.12 17.15 -10.63
C GLU A 33 40.84 17.31 -9.26
N THR A 34 41.10 16.16 -8.62
CA THR A 34 42.20 15.83 -7.69
C THR A 34 42.01 15.78 -6.16
N THR A 35 42.08 14.53 -5.66
CA THR A 35 43.05 13.97 -4.69
C THR A 35 42.70 13.73 -3.20
N GLY A 36 42.99 12.48 -2.80
CA GLY A 36 43.51 12.04 -1.49
C GLY A 36 42.45 11.74 -0.42
N GLY A 37 42.44 10.64 0.32
CA GLY A 37 43.42 9.59 0.59
C GLY A 37 42.87 8.68 1.71
N ALA A 38 43.42 7.47 1.80
CA ALA A 38 42.94 6.31 2.55
C ALA A 38 43.22 6.30 4.07
N ALA A 39 42.45 5.48 4.82
CA ALA A 39 42.84 4.60 5.94
C ALA A 39 41.56 4.15 6.68
N ASP A 40 41.09 2.90 6.57
CA ASP A 40 41.51 1.69 7.32
C ASP A 40 41.53 1.84 8.85
N ARG A 41 40.61 1.13 9.54
CA ARG A 41 40.90 0.16 10.61
C ARG A 41 39.63 -0.44 11.26
N ARG A 42 39.48 -1.74 11.01
CA ARG A 42 39.25 -2.88 11.96
C ARG A 42 38.33 -2.76 13.19
N ALA A 43 37.42 -3.75 13.22
CA ALA A 43 37.13 -4.74 14.27
C ALA A 43 36.39 -4.33 15.56
N ALA A 44 35.25 -5.00 15.82
CA ALA A 44 35.09 -5.91 16.95
C ALA A 44 33.80 -6.73 16.81
N ALA A 45 33.93 -8.05 16.98
CA ALA A 45 32.86 -8.96 17.33
C ALA A 45 32.55 -8.83 18.83
N ASP A 46 31.31 -9.04 19.25
CA ASP A 46 31.08 -9.89 20.42
C ASP A 46 29.65 -10.45 20.45
N GLY A 47 29.58 -11.73 20.76
CA GLY A 47 28.35 -12.41 21.15
C GLY A 47 28.18 -12.31 22.66
N GLY A 48 26.93 -12.32 23.12
CA GLY A 48 26.61 -12.42 24.54
C GLY A 48 25.35 -13.25 24.72
N THR A 49 25.55 -14.53 24.99
CA THR A 49 24.57 -15.41 25.63
C THR A 49 24.42 -15.02 27.09
N ASP A 50 23.20 -14.99 27.61
CA ASP A 50 22.97 -15.03 29.04
C ASP A 50 22.54 -16.43 29.52
N GLU A 51 22.84 -16.62 30.78
CA GLU A 51 22.96 -17.86 31.51
C GLU A 51 21.72 -18.04 32.39
N ASN A 52 20.61 -18.47 31.78
CA ASN A 52 19.47 -19.10 32.46
C ASN A 52 18.48 -19.68 31.43
N GLY A 53 18.65 -20.95 31.07
CA GLY A 53 17.80 -21.67 30.14
C GLY A 53 16.33 -21.77 30.59
N SER A 54 15.51 -20.79 30.20
CA SER A 54 14.06 -20.82 30.33
C SER A 54 13.39 -20.60 28.97
N VAL A 55 12.66 -21.63 28.53
CA VAL A 55 11.78 -21.58 27.36
C VAL A 55 10.60 -20.68 27.70
N VAL A 56 10.52 -19.51 27.07
CA VAL A 56 9.35 -18.62 27.23
C VAL A 56 8.25 -19.09 26.28
N HIS A 57 7.31 -19.86 26.83
CA HIS A 57 5.99 -20.05 26.23
C HIS A 57 5.23 -18.72 26.35
N ASN A 58 4.92 -18.08 25.22
CA ASN A 58 3.92 -17.00 25.20
C ASN A 58 2.57 -17.60 24.79
N ASP A 59 1.80 -17.96 25.82
CA ASP A 59 0.35 -18.16 25.73
C ASP A 59 -0.31 -16.77 25.68
N ALA A 60 -0.78 -16.36 24.50
CA ALA A 60 -1.46 -15.09 24.31
C ALA A 60 -2.95 -15.26 24.66
N THR A 61 -3.25 -15.00 25.93
CA THR A 61 -4.59 -14.87 26.49
C THR A 61 -5.43 -13.82 25.76
N HIS A 62 -6.72 -14.16 25.64
CA HIS A 62 -7.87 -13.29 25.40
C HIS A 62 -7.64 -11.81 25.74
N ASN A 63 -7.90 -10.92 24.77
CA ASN A 63 -8.21 -9.53 25.06
C ASN A 63 -9.59 -9.20 24.50
N ASP A 64 -10.56 -9.20 25.39
CA ASP A 64 -11.91 -8.66 25.21
C ASP A 64 -11.82 -7.13 25.23
N ALA A 65 -11.76 -6.53 24.04
CA ALA A 65 -11.79 -5.08 23.87
C ALA A 65 -13.19 -4.64 23.43
N THR A 66 -13.98 -4.29 24.44
CA THR A 66 -14.99 -3.22 24.49
C THR A 66 -15.52 -2.70 23.15
N HIS A 67 -16.81 -2.97 22.93
CA HIS A 67 -17.65 -2.42 21.87
C HIS A 67 -17.80 -0.89 22.04
N GLY A 68 -17.23 -0.13 21.10
CA GLY A 68 -17.36 1.32 21.04
C GLY A 68 -17.30 1.84 19.61
N ASP A 69 -18.48 2.10 19.05
CA ASP A 69 -18.73 3.07 17.96
C ASP A 69 -18.18 2.82 16.54
N ALA A 70 -17.88 1.56 16.18
CA ALA A 70 -17.44 1.20 14.82
C ALA A 70 -18.59 0.98 13.80
N ASP A 71 -19.85 1.08 14.21
CA ASP A 71 -20.97 0.47 13.48
C ASP A 71 -21.81 1.44 12.62
N ALA A 72 -21.29 2.63 12.31
CA ALA A 72 -21.99 3.63 11.47
C ALA A 72 -21.32 3.93 10.12
N ARG A 73 -20.18 3.31 9.81
CA ARG A 73 -19.57 3.34 8.46
C ARG A 73 -19.81 1.98 7.84
N GLY A 74 -20.86 1.89 7.01
CA GLY A 74 -21.43 0.65 6.50
C GLY A 74 -20.42 -0.43 6.08
N ALA A 75 -20.86 -1.68 6.21
CA ALA A 75 -20.13 -2.95 6.05
C ALA A 75 -19.41 -3.20 4.70
N SER A 76 -19.11 -2.17 3.91
CA SER A 76 -18.45 -2.22 2.61
C SER A 76 -17.13 -1.44 2.65
N GLY A 77 -16.01 -2.14 2.79
CA GLY A 77 -14.67 -1.56 2.76
C GLY A 77 -13.70 -2.55 2.14
N MET A 78 -12.92 -2.10 1.17
CA MET A 78 -11.90 -2.93 0.51
C MET A 78 -10.83 -3.37 1.51
N ILE A 79 -10.09 -4.41 1.14
CA ILE A 79 -8.91 -4.86 1.88
C ILE A 79 -7.70 -4.68 0.97
N ALA A 80 -6.63 -4.08 1.49
CA ALA A 80 -5.37 -3.95 0.77
C ALA A 80 -4.46 -5.12 1.13
N ALA A 81 -3.93 -5.83 0.14
CA ALA A 81 -3.02 -6.93 0.34
C ALA A 81 -1.70 -6.68 -0.40
N PHE A 82 -0.58 -7.06 0.20
CA PHE A 82 0.74 -6.79 -0.33
C PHE A 82 1.63 -8.03 -0.26
N TRP A 83 2.05 -8.52 -1.42
CA TRP A 83 2.80 -9.77 -1.52
C TRP A 83 4.31 -9.53 -1.50
N GLN A 84 4.97 -10.12 -0.50
CA GLN A 84 6.42 -10.15 -0.33
C GLN A 84 7.09 -8.76 -0.38
N VAL A 85 6.50 -7.74 0.27
CA VAL A 85 7.04 -6.36 0.34
C VAL A 85 8.32 -6.32 1.16
N ARG A 86 9.38 -5.74 0.61
CA ARG A 86 10.71 -5.76 1.26
C ARG A 86 11.18 -4.41 1.79
N ASP A 87 10.68 -3.29 1.27
CA ASP A 87 11.08 -1.98 1.79
C ASP A 87 10.23 -1.55 3.00
N PRO A 88 10.84 -1.29 4.18
CA PRO A 88 10.10 -0.81 5.34
C PRO A 88 9.39 0.54 5.13
N GLY A 89 9.91 1.40 4.23
CA GLY A 89 9.31 2.69 3.93
C GLY A 89 8.00 2.55 3.16
N ASN A 90 8.01 1.72 2.12
CA ASN A 90 6.82 1.34 1.35
C ASN A 90 5.81 0.66 2.27
N ALA A 91 6.21 -0.34 3.06
CA ALA A 91 5.32 -1.06 3.97
C ALA A 91 4.56 -0.11 4.91
N GLY A 92 5.25 0.84 5.54
CA GLY A 92 4.57 1.81 6.39
C GLY A 92 3.69 2.79 5.63
N THR A 93 4.13 3.22 4.44
CA THR A 93 3.35 4.15 3.60
C THR A 93 2.07 3.49 3.06
N VAL A 94 2.12 2.22 2.66
CA VAL A 94 0.92 1.53 2.16
C VAL A 94 -0.11 1.28 3.27
N ILE A 95 0.32 1.05 4.51
CA ILE A 95 -0.60 0.99 5.67
C ILE A 95 -1.32 2.33 5.82
N ARG A 96 -0.57 3.44 5.78
CA ARG A 96 -1.14 4.78 5.87
C ARG A 96 -2.10 5.10 4.72
N VAL A 97 -1.75 4.70 3.50
CA VAL A 97 -2.60 4.85 2.33
C VAL A 97 -3.90 4.05 2.48
N ALA A 98 -3.80 2.79 2.93
CA ALA A 98 -4.96 1.94 3.13
C ALA A 98 -5.92 2.52 4.18
N ASP A 99 -5.38 3.04 5.28
CA ASP A 99 -6.14 3.75 6.32
C ASP A 99 -6.86 4.97 5.72
N ALA A 100 -6.12 5.82 5.00
CA ALA A 100 -6.68 7.01 4.35
C ALA A 100 -7.75 6.68 3.29
N ALA A 101 -7.63 5.55 2.61
CA ALA A 101 -8.60 5.06 1.63
C ALA A 101 -9.85 4.41 2.27
N GLY A 102 -9.87 4.27 3.60
CA GLY A 102 -10.96 3.60 4.32
C GLY A 102 -10.98 2.09 4.11
N CYS A 103 -9.81 1.48 3.88
CA CYS A 103 -9.71 0.02 3.85
C CYS A 103 -10.08 -0.56 5.22
N ARG A 104 -10.63 -1.78 5.22
CA ARG A 104 -11.04 -2.46 6.45
C ARG A 104 -9.89 -3.17 7.16
N ALA A 105 -8.86 -3.53 6.39
CA ALA A 105 -7.64 -4.16 6.87
C ALA A 105 -6.52 -4.03 5.82
N VAL A 106 -5.29 -4.27 6.28
CA VAL A 106 -4.13 -4.54 5.44
C VAL A 106 -3.67 -5.97 5.69
N VAL A 107 -3.33 -6.70 4.62
CA VAL A 107 -2.76 -8.05 4.71
C VAL A 107 -1.38 -8.05 4.06
N PHE A 108 -0.34 -8.34 4.81
CA PHE A 108 0.98 -8.66 4.26
C PHE A 108 1.03 -10.16 3.97
N VAL A 109 1.24 -10.50 2.70
CA VAL A 109 1.19 -11.88 2.22
C VAL A 109 2.62 -12.38 2.02
N ASP A 110 2.90 -13.50 2.66
CA ASP A 110 4.17 -14.21 2.62
C ASP A 110 5.33 -13.36 3.17
N ASP A 111 6.55 -13.58 2.71
CA ASP A 111 7.78 -12.99 3.26
C ASP A 111 7.87 -11.46 3.10
N CYS A 112 7.15 -10.72 3.94
CA CYS A 112 7.20 -9.26 4.02
C CYS A 112 8.19 -8.79 5.08
N VAL A 113 8.52 -7.50 5.05
CA VAL A 113 9.28 -6.82 6.11
C VAL A 113 8.56 -6.92 7.47
N ASP A 114 9.33 -7.00 8.55
CA ASP A 114 8.79 -6.99 9.91
C ASP A 114 8.03 -5.68 10.21
N MET A 115 6.76 -5.82 10.59
CA MET A 115 5.85 -4.72 10.91
C MET A 115 6.23 -3.96 12.18
N PHE A 116 6.99 -4.58 13.09
CA PHE A 116 7.49 -3.93 14.30
C PHE A 116 8.81 -3.19 14.08
N ASN A 117 9.36 -3.21 12.87
CA ASN A 117 10.52 -2.42 12.51
C ASN A 117 10.25 -0.91 12.77
N PRO A 118 11.13 -0.19 13.49
CA PRO A 118 10.94 1.23 13.80
C PRO A 118 10.73 2.13 12.56
N LYS A 119 11.29 1.75 11.40
CA LYS A 119 11.08 2.46 10.14
C LYS A 119 9.65 2.26 9.62
N VAL A 120 9.09 1.05 9.71
CA VAL A 120 7.68 0.79 9.35
C VAL A 120 6.75 1.56 10.27
N ILE A 121 6.92 1.41 11.59
CA ILE A 121 6.08 2.07 12.60
C ILE A 121 6.04 3.58 12.34
N ARG A 122 7.20 4.21 12.15
CA ARG A 122 7.31 5.65 11.90
C ARG A 122 6.63 6.06 10.60
N ALA A 123 6.78 5.28 9.54
CA ALA A 123 6.18 5.58 8.24
C ALA A 123 4.65 5.43 8.23
N THR A 124 4.07 4.64 9.15
CA THR A 124 2.61 4.53 9.28
C THR A 124 1.95 5.81 9.80
N ALA A 125 2.72 6.68 10.46
CA ALA A 125 2.20 7.91 11.08
C ALA A 125 0.98 7.69 12.01
N GLY A 126 0.92 6.52 12.67
CA GLY A 126 -0.14 6.18 13.64
C GLY A 126 -1.22 5.24 13.11
N SER A 127 -1.28 4.97 11.80
CA SER A 127 -2.32 4.11 11.20
C SER A 127 -2.38 2.68 11.76
N LEU A 128 -1.28 2.17 12.34
CA LEU A 128 -1.26 0.87 13.03
C LEU A 128 -2.24 0.77 14.21
N PHE A 129 -2.68 1.89 14.78
CA PHE A 129 -3.63 1.91 15.91
C PHE A 129 -5.10 1.97 15.47
N HIS A 130 -5.37 2.15 14.18
CA HIS A 130 -6.71 2.37 13.65
C HIS A 130 -7.10 1.34 12.58
N LEU A 131 -6.12 0.70 11.95
CA LEU A 131 -6.31 -0.24 10.86
C LEU A 131 -5.71 -1.62 11.21
N PRO A 132 -6.51 -2.70 11.24
CA PRO A 132 -5.99 -4.05 11.43
C PRO A 132 -4.96 -4.41 10.36
N VAL A 133 -3.79 -4.87 10.79
CA VAL A 133 -2.73 -5.40 9.92
C VAL A 133 -2.54 -6.88 10.21
N LEU A 134 -2.68 -7.70 9.17
CA LEU A 134 -2.63 -9.15 9.23
C LEU A 134 -1.43 -9.65 8.43
N THR A 135 -0.92 -10.83 8.79
CA THR A 135 0.12 -11.54 8.02
C THR A 135 -0.35 -12.95 7.73
N MET A 136 -0.21 -13.43 6.49
CA MET A 136 -0.65 -14.76 6.07
C MET A 136 0.33 -15.35 5.07
N ARG A 137 0.44 -16.68 4.98
CA ARG A 137 1.14 -17.31 3.83
C ARG A 137 0.29 -17.19 2.56
N THR A 138 0.90 -17.33 1.38
CA THR A 138 0.19 -17.17 0.11
C THR A 138 -1.02 -18.09 -0.02
N ASP A 139 -0.89 -19.38 0.32
CA ASP A 139 -2.02 -20.31 0.23
C ASP A 139 -3.14 -19.97 1.21
N GLU A 140 -2.78 -19.70 2.45
CA GLU A 140 -3.71 -19.26 3.49
C GLU A 140 -4.47 -17.99 3.10
N PHE A 141 -3.78 -17.03 2.48
CA PHE A 141 -4.40 -15.79 2.00
C PHE A 141 -5.50 -16.07 0.96
N PHE A 142 -5.23 -16.92 -0.02
CA PHE A 142 -6.21 -17.23 -1.06
C PHE A 142 -7.36 -18.09 -0.54
N ASP A 143 -7.09 -19.03 0.38
CA ASP A 143 -8.13 -19.80 1.05
C ASP A 143 -9.01 -18.90 1.92
N TRP A 144 -8.40 -18.00 2.67
CA TRP A 144 -9.10 -16.98 3.45
C TRP A 144 -9.95 -16.08 2.55
N ALA A 145 -9.42 -15.60 1.42
CA ALA A 145 -10.17 -14.76 0.49
C ALA A 145 -11.39 -15.50 -0.08
N LYS A 146 -11.19 -16.75 -0.53
CA LYS A 146 -12.25 -17.61 -1.06
C LYS A 146 -13.33 -17.91 -0.02
N ASN A 147 -12.95 -18.27 1.20
CA ASN A 147 -13.88 -18.70 2.25
C ASN A 147 -14.78 -17.58 2.79
N GLY A 148 -14.47 -16.31 2.49
CA GLY A 148 -15.38 -15.22 2.81
C GLY A 148 -15.78 -14.41 1.59
N ASP A 149 -15.85 -15.07 0.43
CA ASP A 149 -16.37 -14.54 -0.82
C ASP A 149 -15.74 -13.20 -1.22
N ARG A 150 -14.44 -13.03 -0.98
CA ARG A 150 -13.69 -11.81 -1.28
C ARG A 150 -12.99 -11.95 -2.64
N PRO A 151 -13.48 -11.31 -3.71
CA PRO A 151 -12.80 -11.34 -4.99
C PRO A 151 -11.43 -10.67 -4.88
N VAL A 152 -10.40 -11.33 -5.38
CA VAL A 152 -9.03 -10.79 -5.40
C VAL A 152 -8.76 -10.13 -6.76
N ILE A 153 -8.35 -8.87 -6.71
CA ILE A 153 -7.94 -8.05 -7.85
C ILE A 153 -6.43 -7.84 -7.74
N ALA A 154 -5.65 -8.30 -8.71
CA ALA A 154 -4.23 -8.00 -8.78
C ALA A 154 -3.97 -6.63 -9.39
N ALA A 155 -3.09 -5.85 -8.79
CA ALA A 155 -2.51 -4.64 -9.37
C ALA A 155 -1.24 -5.00 -10.14
N ASP A 156 -1.36 -5.20 -11.45
CA ASP A 156 -0.25 -5.62 -12.31
C ASP A 156 -0.37 -5.02 -13.72
N VAL A 157 0.77 -4.68 -14.32
CA VAL A 157 0.84 -4.02 -15.65
C VAL A 157 0.96 -4.99 -16.81
N HIS A 158 1.38 -6.24 -16.57
CA HIS A 158 1.63 -7.24 -17.61
C HIS A 158 0.50 -8.26 -17.70
N GLY A 159 -0.04 -8.66 -16.55
CA GLY A 159 -0.97 -9.77 -16.42
C GLY A 159 -0.36 -11.09 -16.87
N THR A 160 -1.19 -11.97 -17.43
CA THR A 160 -0.78 -13.29 -17.93
C THR A 160 -1.27 -13.49 -19.36
N GLU A 161 -0.85 -14.58 -20.01
CA GLU A 161 -1.40 -14.98 -21.31
C GLU A 161 -2.92 -15.22 -21.25
N LEU A 162 -3.41 -15.77 -20.14
CA LEU A 162 -4.82 -16.12 -19.94
C LEU A 162 -5.66 -14.92 -19.48
N ARG A 163 -5.04 -13.93 -18.84
CA ARG A 163 -5.72 -12.78 -18.26
C ARG A 163 -4.93 -11.51 -18.49
N ARG A 164 -5.41 -10.69 -19.43
CA ARG A 164 -4.85 -9.35 -19.69
C ARG A 164 -5.31 -8.36 -18.62
N PRO A 165 -4.48 -7.35 -18.30
CA PRO A 165 -4.86 -6.31 -17.36
C PRO A 165 -5.94 -5.42 -17.95
N GLU A 166 -6.96 -5.11 -17.14
CA GLU A 166 -7.94 -4.08 -17.41
C GLU A 166 -7.38 -2.72 -16.99
N SER A 167 -7.74 -1.64 -17.68
CA SER A 167 -7.33 -0.28 -17.31
C SER A 167 -8.12 0.21 -16.10
N LEU A 168 -7.44 0.72 -15.06
CA LEU A 168 -8.10 1.23 -13.85
C LEU A 168 -9.24 2.23 -14.16
N PRO A 169 -9.06 3.27 -15.00
CA PRO A 169 -10.15 4.14 -15.42
C PRO A 169 -11.40 3.42 -15.94
N ASP A 170 -11.23 2.36 -16.73
CA ASP A 170 -12.35 1.60 -17.32
C ASP A 170 -13.08 0.79 -16.25
N VAL A 171 -12.33 0.19 -15.32
CA VAL A 171 -12.87 -0.51 -14.15
C VAL A 171 -13.68 0.46 -13.27
N LEU A 172 -13.14 1.65 -13.01
CA LEU A 172 -13.82 2.67 -12.20
C LEU A 172 -15.10 3.17 -12.87
N ALA A 173 -15.09 3.34 -14.20
CA ALA A 173 -16.28 3.72 -14.95
C ALA A 173 -17.38 2.64 -14.89
N ALA A 174 -17.00 1.37 -14.94
CA ALA A 174 -17.93 0.25 -14.76
C ALA A 174 -18.52 0.21 -13.34
N TRP A 175 -17.73 0.54 -12.31
CA TRP A 175 -18.17 0.61 -10.91
C TRP A 175 -19.02 1.83 -10.57
N ALA A 176 -19.03 2.85 -11.43
CA ALA A 176 -19.82 4.06 -11.25
C ALA A 176 -21.27 3.93 -11.75
N GLN A 177 -21.68 2.77 -12.29
CA GLN A 177 -23.03 2.59 -12.85
C GLN A 177 -24.11 2.56 -11.74
N PRO A 178 -25.30 3.17 -11.95
CA PRO A 178 -26.30 3.35 -10.89
C PRO A 178 -27.22 2.13 -10.65
N GLU A 179 -27.62 2.01 -9.37
CA GLU A 179 -28.77 1.34 -8.72
C GLU A 179 -29.32 -0.02 -9.20
N GLY A 180 -29.61 -0.88 -8.20
CA GLY A 180 -30.40 -2.10 -8.36
C GLY A 180 -29.59 -3.39 -8.53
N ILE A 181 -28.28 -3.29 -8.73
CA ILE A 181 -27.37 -4.43 -8.77
C ILE A 181 -26.85 -4.69 -7.36
N GLU A 182 -26.93 -5.94 -6.91
CA GLU A 182 -26.28 -6.36 -5.67
C GLU A 182 -24.82 -5.92 -5.68
N ARG A 183 -24.40 -5.21 -4.63
CA ARG A 183 -23.02 -4.76 -4.50
C ARG A 183 -22.12 -5.98 -4.51
N GLU A 184 -21.15 -6.00 -5.44
CA GLU A 184 -20.13 -7.03 -5.41
C GLU A 184 -19.46 -7.07 -4.02
N PRO A 185 -19.05 -8.25 -3.55
CA PRO A 185 -18.38 -8.37 -2.26
C PRO A 185 -17.16 -7.44 -2.21
N SER A 186 -16.86 -6.92 -1.01
CA SER A 186 -15.73 -6.00 -0.83
C SER A 186 -14.43 -6.64 -1.34
N PRO A 187 -13.79 -6.09 -2.37
CA PRO A 187 -12.66 -6.74 -3.00
C PRO A 187 -11.40 -6.65 -2.14
N VAL A 188 -10.50 -7.61 -2.35
CA VAL A 188 -9.12 -7.55 -1.90
C VAL A 188 -8.26 -7.09 -3.07
N VAL A 189 -7.54 -5.98 -2.89
CA VAL A 189 -6.61 -5.46 -3.90
C VAL A 189 -5.21 -5.92 -3.54
N LEU A 190 -4.65 -6.81 -4.35
CA LEU A 190 -3.35 -7.44 -4.16
C LEU A 190 -2.27 -6.72 -4.98
N PHE A 191 -1.28 -6.18 -4.30
CA PHE A 191 -0.09 -5.56 -4.90
C PHE A 191 1.11 -6.50 -4.81
N GLY A 192 1.95 -6.48 -5.84
CA GLY A 192 3.16 -7.30 -5.91
C GLY A 192 4.37 -6.71 -5.18
N ASN A 193 5.45 -7.49 -5.21
CA ASN A 193 6.75 -7.05 -4.73
C ASN A 193 7.28 -5.92 -5.61
N GLU A 194 8.04 -5.00 -5.03
CA GLU A 194 8.46 -3.77 -5.70
C GLU A 194 9.44 -3.98 -6.86
N ALA A 195 10.19 -5.08 -6.85
CA ALA A 195 11.20 -5.39 -7.86
C ALA A 195 10.70 -6.38 -8.93
N ARG A 196 9.83 -7.32 -8.56
CA ARG A 196 9.40 -8.43 -9.45
C ARG A 196 7.91 -8.47 -9.75
N GLY A 197 7.10 -7.62 -9.14
CA GLY A 197 5.64 -7.71 -9.23
C GLY A 197 5.08 -8.96 -8.57
N LEU A 198 3.98 -9.47 -9.11
CA LEU A 198 3.36 -10.73 -8.68
C LEU A 198 3.89 -11.88 -9.55
N ALA A 199 4.12 -13.04 -8.94
CA ALA A 199 4.50 -14.23 -9.69
C ALA A 199 3.32 -14.80 -10.50
N ASP A 200 3.61 -15.50 -11.60
CA ASP A 200 2.59 -16.03 -12.52
C ASP A 200 1.61 -16.99 -11.83
N ASP A 201 2.08 -17.78 -10.87
CA ASP A 201 1.25 -18.69 -10.07
C ASP A 201 0.30 -17.93 -9.13
N VAL A 202 0.70 -16.76 -8.64
CA VAL A 202 -0.16 -15.85 -7.87
C VAL A 202 -1.20 -15.19 -8.80
N LEU A 203 -0.78 -14.71 -9.97
CA LEU A 203 -1.67 -14.09 -10.96
C LEU A 203 -2.69 -15.08 -11.55
N ALA A 204 -2.35 -16.38 -11.63
CA ALA A 204 -3.27 -17.42 -12.05
C ALA A 204 -4.47 -17.58 -11.09
N ARG A 205 -4.30 -17.22 -9.81
CA ARG A 205 -5.30 -17.41 -8.74
C ARG A 205 -6.23 -16.21 -8.55
N VAL A 206 -5.94 -15.06 -9.16
CA VAL A 206 -6.79 -13.86 -9.02
C VAL A 206 -7.95 -13.87 -10.00
N GLY A 207 -9.05 -13.21 -9.63
CA GLY A 207 -10.23 -13.09 -10.49
C GLY A 207 -10.02 -12.06 -11.61
N ARG A 208 -9.37 -10.95 -11.28
CA ARG A 208 -9.13 -9.80 -12.18
C ARG A 208 -7.72 -9.27 -12.01
N ILE A 209 -7.20 -8.67 -13.08
CA ILE A 209 -5.93 -7.96 -13.09
C ILE A 209 -6.21 -6.55 -13.58
N VAL A 210 -5.76 -5.55 -12.84
CA VAL A 210 -6.01 -4.14 -13.12
C VAL A 210 -4.67 -3.42 -13.15
N SER A 211 -4.49 -2.59 -14.18
CA SER A 211 -3.29 -1.78 -14.39
C SER A 211 -3.59 -0.30 -14.21
N ILE A 212 -2.62 0.44 -13.69
CA ILE A 212 -2.62 1.91 -13.72
C ILE A 212 -1.95 2.33 -15.02
N PRO A 213 -2.64 3.04 -15.94
CA PRO A 213 -2.02 3.51 -17.17
C PRO A 213 -0.85 4.44 -16.88
N ILE A 214 0.30 4.18 -17.51
CA ILE A 214 1.47 5.06 -17.47
C ILE A 214 1.61 5.73 -18.84
N TYR A 215 1.38 7.05 -18.87
CA TYR A 215 1.41 7.84 -20.12
C TYR A 215 2.81 8.37 -20.47
N GLY A 216 3.75 8.29 -19.50
CA GLY A 216 5.12 8.74 -19.66
C GLY A 216 6.05 7.62 -20.13
N ARG A 217 7.36 7.82 -19.94
CA ARG A 217 8.40 6.84 -20.26
C ARG A 217 8.75 5.91 -19.09
N ALA A 218 8.07 6.03 -17.96
CA ALA A 218 8.31 5.15 -16.82
C ALA A 218 7.79 3.75 -17.13
N GLU A 219 8.52 2.72 -16.71
CA GLU A 219 8.12 1.32 -16.86
C GLU A 219 7.18 0.87 -15.74
N SER A 220 7.33 1.46 -14.55
CA SER A 220 6.54 1.15 -13.37
C SER A 220 6.45 2.36 -12.43
N LEU A 221 5.59 2.24 -11.42
CA LEU A 221 5.46 3.18 -10.32
C LEU A 221 5.98 2.53 -9.04
N ASN A 222 6.48 3.36 -8.11
CA ASN A 222 6.78 2.91 -6.75
C ASN A 222 5.51 2.25 -6.13
N LEU A 223 5.70 1.17 -5.36
CA LEU A 223 4.60 0.40 -4.75
C LEU A 223 3.61 1.28 -3.98
N ALA A 224 4.10 2.18 -3.12
CA ALA A 224 3.23 3.04 -2.33
C ALA A 224 2.47 4.05 -3.20
N THR A 225 3.09 4.57 -4.26
CA THR A 225 2.43 5.42 -5.26
C THR A 225 1.34 4.68 -6.00
N SER A 226 1.61 3.45 -6.45
CA SER A 226 0.63 2.57 -7.10
C SER A 226 -0.55 2.27 -6.19
N ALA A 227 -0.28 1.88 -4.95
CA ALA A 227 -1.30 1.60 -3.94
C ALA A 227 -2.15 2.84 -3.67
N SER A 228 -1.52 4.01 -3.54
CA SER A 228 -2.22 5.29 -3.34
C SER A 228 -3.17 5.60 -4.49
N ALA A 229 -2.67 5.57 -5.73
CA ALA A 229 -3.47 5.86 -6.90
C ALA A 229 -4.66 4.89 -7.05
N MET A 230 -4.43 3.59 -6.88
CA MET A 230 -5.47 2.58 -7.07
C MET A 230 -6.49 2.60 -5.92
N LEU A 231 -6.06 2.52 -4.67
CA LEU A 231 -6.96 2.42 -3.51
C LEU A 231 -7.81 3.68 -3.35
N MET A 232 -7.21 4.87 -3.47
CA MET A 232 -7.95 6.12 -3.37
C MET A 232 -8.97 6.26 -4.50
N SER A 233 -8.60 5.90 -5.73
CA SER A 233 -9.51 6.01 -6.87
C SER A 233 -10.71 5.07 -6.73
N MET A 234 -10.47 3.84 -6.30
CA MET A 234 -11.52 2.85 -6.03
C MET A 234 -12.42 3.28 -4.88
N ALA A 235 -11.86 3.81 -3.78
CA ALA A 235 -12.62 4.34 -2.66
C ALA A 235 -13.51 5.53 -3.07
N MET A 236 -12.97 6.46 -3.87
CA MET A 236 -13.73 7.60 -4.39
C MET A 236 -14.89 7.16 -5.29
N ALA A 237 -14.68 6.16 -6.16
CA ALA A 237 -15.74 5.60 -6.98
C ALA A 237 -16.83 4.94 -6.12
N ALA A 238 -16.44 4.13 -5.14
CA ALA A 238 -17.37 3.47 -4.22
C ALA A 238 -18.22 4.46 -3.39
N HIS A 239 -17.64 5.58 -2.96
CA HIS A 239 -18.36 6.63 -2.24
C HIS A 239 -19.32 7.42 -3.14
N ARG A 240 -18.96 7.69 -4.39
CA ARG A 240 -19.88 8.34 -5.36
C ARG A 240 -21.11 7.47 -5.58
N ALA A 241 -20.93 6.17 -5.81
CA ALA A 241 -22.03 5.22 -5.95
C ALA A 241 -22.94 5.19 -4.70
N GLY A 242 -22.36 5.26 -3.49
CA GLY A 242 -23.13 5.25 -2.24
C GLY A 242 -23.91 6.53 -1.93
N ARG A 243 -23.47 7.71 -2.40
CA ARG A 243 -24.17 8.99 -2.21
C ARG A 243 -25.37 9.19 -3.13
N HIS A 244 -25.43 8.47 -4.25
CA HIS A 244 -26.58 8.51 -5.15
C HIS A 244 -27.73 7.59 -4.72
N ALA A 245 -27.50 6.71 -3.74
CA ALA A 245 -28.47 5.72 -3.24
C ALA A 245 -29.16 6.12 -1.92
N ALA A 246 -28.90 7.33 -1.40
CA ALA A 246 -29.44 7.86 -0.13
C ALA A 246 -30.18 9.18 -0.38
#